data_AF-A0A9W6YSR7-F1
#
_entry.id   AF-A0A9W6YSR7-F1
#
_cell.length_a   1.000
_cell.length_b   1.000
_cell.length_c   1.000
_cell.angle_alpha   90.00
_cell.angle_beta   90.00
_cell.angle_gamma   90.00
#
_symmetry.space_group_name_H-M   'P 1'
#
loop_
_entity.id
_entity.type
_entity.pdbx_description
1 polymer ?
#
loop_
_entity_poly.entity_id
_entity_poly.type
_entity_poly.pdbx_seq_one_letter_code
_entity_poly.pdbx_strand_id
1 'polypeptide(L)'
;MTESQVKPTINTLVLDAGPLITQSASQIQRYAEHFFTTPGVYNELKDEFARSQLILWGDKLTVRHPKPESIKAVVRFAQLTGDHAVLSQNDLHILALAYEMEVELNGGAWRLRTYPGEKKEFKKSKPCKDYFGENRT
;
A
#
# COMPACT_ATOMS: atom_id res chain seq x y z
N MET A 1 -6.96 -20.88 25.95
CA MET A 1 -7.80 -20.26 24.89
C MET A 1 -6.84 -19.58 23.93
N THR A 2 -6.40 -20.29 22.90
CA THR A 2 -5.49 -19.73 21.88
C THR A 2 -6.36 -19.18 20.77
N GLU A 3 -6.52 -17.86 20.77
CA GLU A 3 -7.18 -17.12 19.71
C GLU A 3 -6.33 -17.27 18.44
N SER A 4 -6.81 -18.06 17.49
CA SER A 4 -6.16 -18.26 16.19
C SER A 4 -6.16 -16.90 15.47
N GLN A 5 -5.05 -16.17 15.57
CA GLN A 5 -4.87 -14.91 14.85
C GLN A 5 -4.93 -15.20 13.35
N VAL A 6 -6.07 -14.86 12.73
CA VAL A 6 -6.22 -14.86 11.28
C VAL A 6 -5.29 -13.78 10.76
N LYS A 7 -4.17 -14.21 10.20
CA LYS A 7 -3.20 -13.29 9.60
C LYS A 7 -3.89 -12.50 8.48
N PRO A 8 -3.84 -11.16 8.49
CA PRO A 8 -4.40 -10.36 7.41
C PRO A 8 -3.81 -10.81 6.07
N THR A 9 -4.65 -10.89 5.04
CA THR A 9 -4.22 -11.32 3.70
C THR A 9 -3.28 -10.29 3.05
N ILE A 10 -3.30 -9.05 3.52
CA ILE A 10 -2.49 -7.93 3.01
C ILE A 10 -1.52 -7.51 4.11
N ASN A 11 -0.23 -7.42 3.81
CA ASN A 11 0.75 -6.94 4.79
C ASN A 11 0.70 -5.41 4.94
N THR A 12 0.70 -4.67 3.82
CA THR A 12 0.78 -3.20 3.83
C THR A 12 -0.32 -2.60 2.95
N LEU A 13 -0.99 -1.57 3.47
CA LEU A 13 -2.03 -0.81 2.77
C LEU A 13 -1.66 0.68 2.73
N VAL A 14 -1.66 1.26 1.53
CA VAL A 14 -1.51 2.71 1.33
C VAL A 14 -2.90 3.31 1.16
N LEU A 15 -3.20 4.35 1.93
CA LEU A 15 -4.52 4.95 2.04
C LEU A 15 -4.58 6.34 1.40
N ASP A 16 -5.62 6.52 0.60
CA ASP A 16 -6.06 7.80 0.04
C ASP A 16 -7.07 8.50 0.97
N ALA A 17 -7.33 9.79 0.73
CA ALA A 17 -8.29 10.60 1.48
C ALA A 17 -9.71 10.01 1.43
N GLY A 18 -10.16 9.51 0.28
CA GLY A 18 -11.53 9.01 0.11
C GLY A 18 -11.91 7.92 1.13
N PRO A 19 -11.19 6.78 1.19
CA PRO A 19 -11.42 5.75 2.19
C PRO A 19 -11.25 6.24 3.64
N LEU A 20 -10.29 7.14 3.90
CA LEU A 20 -10.05 7.70 5.24
C LEU A 20 -11.19 8.61 5.73
N ILE A 21 -11.94 9.23 4.81
CA ILE A 21 -13.11 10.07 5.12
C ILE A 21 -14.38 9.24 5.21
N THR A 22 -14.57 8.29 4.30
CA THR A 22 -15.86 7.60 4.11
C THR A 22 -16.03 6.33 4.93
N GLN A 23 -14.94 5.70 5.37
CA GLN A 23 -14.97 4.43 6.09
C GLN A 23 -14.43 4.58 7.51
N SER A 24 -14.94 3.77 8.43
CA SER A 24 -14.41 3.78 9.80
C SER A 24 -13.02 3.15 9.86
N ALA A 25 -12.14 3.74 10.67
CA ALA A 25 -10.79 3.20 10.91
C ALA A 25 -10.82 1.72 11.30
N SER A 26 -11.77 1.32 12.15
CA SER A 26 -11.94 -0.07 12.61
C SER A 26 -12.25 -1.06 11.48
N GLN A 27 -12.95 -0.64 10.42
CA GLN A 27 -13.20 -1.51 9.27
C GLN A 27 -11.93 -1.69 8.45
N ILE A 28 -11.21 -0.60 8.17
CA ILE A 28 -10.00 -0.65 7.34
C ILE A 28 -8.89 -1.43 8.05
N GLN A 29 -8.77 -1.28 9.38
CA GLN A 29 -7.77 -1.95 10.21
C GLN A 29 -7.83 -3.48 10.15
N ARG A 30 -8.91 -4.08 9.64
CA ARG A 30 -9.05 -5.53 9.49
C ARG A 30 -8.40 -6.08 8.23
N TYR A 31 -8.07 -5.23 7.26
CA TYR A 31 -7.54 -5.67 5.96
C TYR A 31 -6.03 -5.84 5.95
N ALA A 32 -5.28 -5.07 6.75
CA ALA A 32 -3.82 -5.06 6.70
C ALA A 32 -3.14 -4.93 8.06
N GLU A 33 -1.84 -5.23 8.11
CA GLU A 33 -0.99 -5.10 9.31
C GLU A 33 -0.42 -3.68 9.43
N HIS A 34 -0.02 -3.07 8.30
CA HIS A 34 0.59 -1.74 8.25
C HIS A 34 -0.20 -0.78 7.37
N PHE A 35 -0.37 0.47 7.84
CA PHE A 35 -1.12 1.51 7.13
C PHE A 35 -0.23 2.72 6.88
N PHE A 36 -0.20 3.18 5.64
CA PHE A 36 0.57 4.34 5.24
C PHE A 36 -0.31 5.36 4.55
N THR A 37 0.00 6.64 4.73
CA THR A 37 -0.57 7.72 3.94
C THR A 37 0.47 8.80 3.67
N THR A 38 0.18 9.69 2.73
CA THR A 38 1.07 10.80 2.38
C THR A 38 0.77 12.03 3.25
N PRO A 39 1.74 12.94 3.43
CA PRO A 39 1.49 14.19 4.14
C PRO A 39 0.40 15.06 3.49
N GLY A 40 0.26 15.01 2.17
CA GLY A 40 -0.78 15.73 1.43
C GLY A 40 -2.18 15.30 1.87
N VAL A 41 -2.45 13.99 1.78
CA VAL A 41 -3.70 13.38 2.24
C VAL A 41 -3.91 13.62 3.74
N TYR A 42 -2.88 13.44 4.56
CA TYR A 42 -3.00 13.67 6.00
C TYR A 42 -3.38 15.12 6.35
N ASN A 43 -2.91 16.09 5.58
CA ASN A 43 -3.27 17.50 5.79
C ASN A 43 -4.71 17.82 5.39
N GLU A 44 -5.26 17.13 4.39
CA GLU A 44 -6.68 17.25 4.02
C GLU A 44 -7.59 16.70 5.12
N LEU A 45 -7.14 15.70 5.86
CA LEU A 45 -7.88 15.05 6.96
C LEU A 45 -7.90 15.86 8.28
N LYS A 46 -7.57 17.15 8.25
CA LYS A 46 -7.58 18.02 9.45
C LYS A 46 -8.95 18.62 9.78
N ASP A 47 -9.97 18.35 8.97
CA ASP A 47 -11.36 18.75 9.26
C ASP A 47 -11.90 18.08 10.53
N GLU A 48 -12.89 18.71 11.16
CA GLU A 48 -13.42 18.33 12.47
C GLU A 48 -13.88 16.86 12.55
N PHE A 49 -14.49 16.36 11.46
CA PHE A 49 -14.89 14.95 11.33
C PHE A 49 -13.68 14.01 11.19
N ALA A 50 -12.72 14.35 10.32
CA ALA A 50 -11.55 13.53 10.06
C ALA A 50 -10.59 13.49 11.28
N ARG A 51 -10.56 14.55 12.08
CA ARG A 51 -9.82 14.59 13.36
C ARG A 51 -10.32 13.54 14.36
N SER A 52 -11.64 13.28 14.39
CA SER A 52 -12.19 12.22 15.25
C SER A 52 -11.77 10.82 14.79
N GLN A 53 -11.70 10.59 13.47
CA GLN A 53 -11.23 9.33 12.89
C GLN A 53 -9.73 9.13 13.11
N LEU A 54 -8.93 10.20 12.99
CA LEU A 54 -7.47 10.16 13.22
C LEU A 54 -7.10 9.66 14.63
N ILE A 55 -7.92 9.97 15.65
CA ILE A 55 -7.71 9.43 17.01
C ILE A 55 -7.81 7.90 17.01
N LEU A 56 -8.73 7.31 16.24
CA LEU A 56 -8.90 5.86 16.12
C LEU A 56 -7.75 5.19 15.35
N TRP A 57 -7.09 5.94 14.47
CA TRP A 57 -5.89 5.49 13.77
C TRP A 57 -4.69 5.42 14.71
N GLY A 58 -4.54 6.40 15.62
CA GLY A 58 -3.45 6.43 16.59
C GLY A 58 -2.09 6.14 15.96
N ASP A 59 -1.32 5.24 16.57
CA ASP A 59 0.01 4.84 16.09
C ASP A 59 -0.02 3.84 14.92
N LYS A 60 -1.20 3.40 14.47
CA LYS A 60 -1.31 2.43 13.36
C LYS A 60 -1.13 3.07 11.98
N LEU A 61 -1.40 4.37 11.86
CA LEU A 61 -1.28 5.11 10.60
C LEU A 61 0.07 5.84 10.53
N THR A 62 0.92 5.42 9.61
CA THR A 62 2.21 6.06 9.37
C THR A 62 2.10 7.08 8.25
N VAL A 63 2.38 8.35 8.56
CA VAL A 63 2.49 9.40 7.53
C VAL A 63 3.91 9.40 6.99
N ARG A 64 4.07 9.08 5.71
CA ARG A 64 5.38 9.00 5.04
C ARG A 64 5.35 9.74 3.71
N HIS A 65 6.33 10.62 3.52
CA HIS A 65 6.55 11.22 2.21
C HIS A 65 7.33 10.23 1.33
N PRO A 66 6.93 9.99 0.08
CA PRO A 66 7.67 9.11 -0.82
C PRO A 66 9.05 9.69 -1.17
N LYS A 67 10.00 8.82 -1.48
CA LYS A 67 11.34 9.19 -1.92
C LYS A 67 11.29 9.86 -3.30
N PRO A 68 12.19 10.82 -3.58
CA PRO A 68 12.28 11.46 -4.90
C PRO A 68 12.47 10.48 -6.05
N GLU A 69 13.19 9.37 -5.83
CA GLU A 69 13.41 8.30 -6.82
C GLU A 69 12.10 7.59 -7.17
N SER A 70 11.29 7.27 -6.16
CA SER A 70 9.97 6.63 -6.31
C SER A 70 9.02 7.54 -7.09
N ILE A 71 9.00 8.84 -6.76
CA ILE A 71 8.19 9.84 -7.49
C ILE A 71 8.61 9.90 -8.95
N LYS A 72 9.91 10.00 -9.24
CA LYS A 72 10.43 10.04 -10.63
C LYS A 72 10.03 8.80 -11.42
N ALA A 73 10.09 7.62 -10.80
CA ALA A 73 9.71 6.37 -11.45
C ALA A 73 8.22 6.37 -11.84
N VAL A 74 7.35 6.77 -10.93
CA VAL A 74 5.90 6.85 -11.18
C VAL A 74 5.55 7.93 -12.20
N VAL A 75 6.13 9.13 -12.09
CA VAL A 75 5.91 10.22 -13.06
C VAL A 75 6.32 9.80 -14.46
N ARG A 76 7.50 9.18 -14.60
CA ARG A 76 7.96 8.66 -15.89
C ARG A 76 6.98 7.64 -16.45
N PHE A 77 6.48 6.72 -15.63
CA PHE A 77 5.53 5.72 -16.07
C PHE A 77 4.19 6.35 -16.49
N ALA A 78 3.66 7.29 -15.72
CA ALA A 78 2.43 8.01 -16.03
C ALA A 78 2.54 8.87 -17.31
N GLN A 79 3.74 9.38 -17.64
CA GLN A 79 4.00 10.05 -18.90
C GLN A 79 3.94 9.10 -20.10
N LEU A 80 4.40 7.85 -19.92
CA LEU A 80 4.35 6.84 -20.98
C LEU A 80 2.93 6.32 -21.24
N THR A 81 2.06 6.29 -20.22
CA THR A 81 0.65 5.90 -20.37
C THR A 81 -0.23 7.07 -20.83
N GLY A 82 0.20 8.31 -20.60
CA GLY A 82 -0.59 9.52 -20.85
C GLY A 82 -1.43 9.98 -19.65
N ASP A 83 -1.38 9.26 -18.52
CA ASP A 83 -2.17 9.59 -17.32
C ASP A 83 -1.62 10.81 -16.55
N HIS A 84 -0.36 11.18 -16.79
CA HIS A 84 0.28 12.29 -16.08
C HIS A 84 -0.48 13.62 -16.19
N ALA A 85 -1.21 13.85 -17.29
CA ALA A 85 -1.97 15.08 -17.49
C ALA A 85 -3.23 15.20 -16.62
N VAL A 86 -3.74 14.08 -16.08
CA VAL A 86 -5.00 14.04 -15.31
C VAL A 86 -4.77 13.70 -13.84
N LEU A 87 -3.60 13.17 -13.48
CA LEU A 87 -3.25 12.85 -12.10
C LEU A 87 -2.83 14.10 -11.33
N SER A 88 -3.36 14.27 -10.12
CA SER A 88 -2.92 15.34 -9.22
C SER A 88 -1.57 15.01 -8.58
N GLN A 89 -0.97 16.01 -7.93
CA GLN A 89 0.26 15.80 -7.18
C GLN A 89 0.09 14.80 -6.01
N ASN A 90 -1.06 14.82 -5.33
CA ASN A 90 -1.35 13.87 -4.26
C ASN A 90 -1.49 12.45 -4.79
N ASP A 91 -2.15 12.27 -5.95
CA ASP A 91 -2.26 10.96 -6.61
C ASP A 91 -0.88 10.39 -6.95
N LEU A 92 -0.01 11.22 -7.54
CA LEU A 92 1.37 10.84 -7.86
C LEU A 92 2.16 10.45 -6.61
N HIS A 93 1.98 11.16 -5.49
CA HIS A 93 2.64 10.82 -4.24
C HIS A 93 2.11 9.51 -3.64
N ILE A 94 0.81 9.25 -3.69
CA ILE A 94 0.22 7.99 -3.21
C ILE A 94 0.75 6.82 -4.02
N LEU A 95 0.75 6.94 -5.35
CA LEU A 95 1.30 5.94 -6.26
C LEU A 95 2.80 5.71 -6.01
N ALA A 96 3.56 6.79 -5.79
CA ALA A 96 4.99 6.71 -5.47
C ALA A 96 5.24 6.02 -4.12
N LEU A 97 4.40 6.28 -3.12
CA LEU A 97 4.50 5.62 -1.82
C LEU A 97 4.18 4.12 -1.94
N ALA A 98 3.15 3.76 -2.72
CA ALA A 98 2.83 2.37 -3.00
C ALA A 98 3.97 1.65 -3.76
N TYR A 99 4.56 2.31 -4.77
CA TYR A 99 5.74 1.82 -5.47
C TYR A 99 6.92 1.58 -4.52
N GLU A 100 7.16 2.49 -3.59
CA GLU A 100 8.23 2.39 -2.62
C GLU A 100 8.05 1.22 -1.65
N MET A 101 6.87 1.08 -1.05
CA MET A 101 6.57 -0.03 -0.15
C MET A 101 6.73 -1.37 -0.85
N GLU A 102 6.30 -1.45 -2.11
CA GLU A 102 6.44 -2.63 -2.93
C GLU A 102 7.90 -3.01 -3.17
N VAL A 103 8.76 -2.05 -3.50
CA VAL A 103 10.21 -2.27 -3.69
C VAL A 103 10.90 -2.64 -2.39
N GLU A 104 10.57 -1.98 -1.28
CA GLU A 104 11.16 -2.25 0.04
C GLU A 104 10.79 -3.64 0.56
N LEU A 105 9.53 -4.03 0.48
CA LEU A 105 9.04 -5.30 1.02
C LEU A 105 9.44 -6.52 0.17
N ASN A 106 9.58 -6.35 -1.14
CA ASN A 106 9.87 -7.45 -2.07
C ASN A 106 11.34 -7.47 -2.55
N GLY A 107 12.20 -6.64 -1.97
CA GLY A 107 13.63 -6.61 -2.26
C GLY A 107 13.97 -6.15 -3.69
N GLY A 108 13.14 -5.29 -4.29
CA GLY A 108 13.37 -4.72 -5.62
C GLY A 108 12.12 -4.61 -6.49
N ALA A 109 12.24 -3.84 -7.56
CA ALA A 109 11.16 -3.61 -8.54
C ALA A 109 11.01 -4.75 -9.58
N TRP A 110 11.47 -5.96 -9.27
CA TRP A 110 11.58 -7.07 -10.24
C TRP A 110 10.25 -7.44 -10.89
N ARG A 111 9.13 -7.22 -10.19
CA ARG A 111 7.77 -7.45 -10.71
C ARG A 111 7.02 -6.23 -11.22
N LEU A 112 7.63 -5.06 -11.12
CA LEU A 112 7.04 -3.82 -11.60
C LEU A 112 7.47 -3.57 -13.05
N ARG A 113 6.52 -3.12 -13.85
CA ARG A 113 6.79 -2.71 -15.23
C ARG A 113 7.47 -1.34 -15.22
N THR A 114 8.38 -1.17 -16.15
CA THR A 114 9.12 0.08 -16.42
C THR A 114 8.52 0.86 -17.58
N TYR A 115 7.77 0.18 -18.46
CA TYR A 115 6.99 0.80 -19.53
C TYR A 115 5.68 0.01 -19.79
N PRO A 116 4.66 0.64 -20.38
CA PRO A 116 3.40 -0.02 -20.71
C PRO A 116 3.62 -1.19 -21.68
N GLY A 117 3.04 -2.35 -21.38
CA GLY A 117 3.17 -3.55 -22.23
C GLY A 117 4.44 -4.38 -22.00
N GLU A 118 5.31 -4.02 -21.05
CA GLU A 118 6.47 -4.85 -20.69
C GLU A 118 6.03 -6.24 -20.22
N LYS A 119 6.55 -7.28 -20.87
CA LYS A 119 6.39 -8.68 -20.46
C LYS A 119 7.48 -9.01 -19.44
N LYS A 120 7.10 -9.22 -18.18
CA LYS A 120 7.97 -9.74 -17.13
C LYS A 120 7.79 -11.26 -17.04
N GLU A 121 8.89 -12.00 -17.09
CA GLU A 121 8.90 -13.42 -16.78
C GLU A 121 9.06 -13.61 -15.27
N PHE A 122 7.97 -14.01 -14.61
CA PHE A 122 8.03 -14.39 -13.21
C PHE A 122 8.51 -15.84 -13.14
N LYS A 123 9.72 -16.07 -12.61
CA LYS A 123 10.05 -17.41 -12.12
C LYS A 123 9.08 -17.69 -10.97
N LYS A 124 8.09 -18.55 -11.20
CA LYS A 124 7.22 -19.03 -10.11
C LYS A 124 8.14 -19.56 -9.02
N SER A 125 8.19 -18.90 -7.87
CA SER A 125 8.74 -19.51 -6.68
C SER A 125 7.94 -20.79 -6.44
N LYS A 126 8.64 -21.88 -6.11
CA LYS A 126 8.00 -23.18 -5.86
C LYS A 126 6.83 -22.97 -4.90
N PRO A 127 5.68 -23.64 -5.12
CA PRO A 127 4.60 -23.59 -4.14
C PRO A 127 5.17 -23.93 -2.77
N CYS A 128 4.81 -23.13 -1.76
CA CYS A 128 5.16 -23.42 -0.38
C CYS A 128 4.68 -24.85 -0.11
N LYS A 129 5.60 -25.76 0.22
CA LYS A 129 5.20 -27.13 0.57
C LYS A 129 4.40 -27.04 1.86
N ASP A 130 3.14 -27.45 1.80
CA ASP A 130 2.33 -27.63 3.00
C ASP A 130 3.01 -28.67 3.89
N TYR A 131 3.63 -28.20 4.99
CA TYR A 131 4.14 -29.05 6.06
C TYR A 131 3.00 -29.30 7.06
N PHE A 132 1.94 -29.99 6.62
CA PHE A 132 1.09 -30.73 7.54
C PHE A 132 1.37 -32.20 7.33
N GLY A 133 2.33 -32.71 8.11
CA GLY A 133 2.56 -34.13 8.25
C GLY A 133 1.34 -34.77 8.91
N GLU A 134 0.51 -35.42 8.10
CA GLU A 134 -0.33 -36.52 8.57
C GLU A 134 0.61 -37.65 9.00
N ASN A 135 0.72 -37.87 10.30
CA ASN A 135 1.14 -39.13 10.89
C ASN A 135 0.54 -39.22 12.29
N ARG A 136 -0.66 -39.80 12.37
CA ARG A 136 -1.19 -40.44 13.58
C ARG A 136 -2.13 -41.58 13.16
N THR A 137 -1.57 -42.78 13.14
CA THR A 137 -2.26 -44.06 13.38
C THR A 137 -1.52 -44.72 14.53
#